data_AF-A0AA39HTB7-F1
#
_entry.id   AF-A0AA39HTB7-F1
#
_cell.length_a   1.000
_cell.length_b   1.000
_cell.length_c   1.000
_cell.angle_alpha   90.00
_cell.angle_beta   90.00
_cell.angle_gamma   90.00
#
_symmetry.space_group_name_H-M   'P 1'
#
loop_
_entity.id
_entity.type
_entity.pdbx_description
1 polymer ?
#
loop_
_entity_poly.entity_id
_entity_poly.type
_entity_poly.pdbx_seq_one_letter_code
_entity_poly.pdbx_strand_id
1 'polypeptide(L)'
;MCSFRCFSAIFIFIISTLTQTLAFGRFEMRLRDASFPNSTVTLKLCLKQFETSLRVDGRCGIGSAEVDLRNVSEIQMPFAFEWKEDYSLIVQILEHERVVDQLAKSDRLRPGTEWRSATTKNGTVRFEYRILCEESYYGSDCMRRCFPTKNTVCEADGSRKCSHGWAGLRCREPICEGGCGNGRCIQPGKCRCLSGYQGERCDQCIPMRGCVHGTCSSPFGCDCEPGWGGTNCNTSTSICTRLRPCLNGGICRPSTERPFTCQCPPGFTGDTCATPLSACAGEGNPCANEGECQPIGTFDFVCRCPEGWSGRFCDRPSAHECRNGGFYVEGVGCRCLADFEGANCEIAKKRCADGFEGVSCRQAKKENPCGAENICSWSEENAEVLRIVGAVLLVVALIVVITCLIRKRHLESEYSIPHAVLANRKEELSPIHYEYASRYDADPCQNFLAPNWRLQEAAKRKLDDDSYYSEIDLLS
;
A
#
# COMPACT_ATOMS: atom_id res chain seq x y z
N MET A 1 -23.97 -43.68 49.98
CA MET A 1 -24.29 -42.31 50.45
C MET A 1 -23.21 -41.25 50.14
N CYS A 2 -22.14 -41.55 49.37
CA CYS A 2 -21.16 -40.53 48.95
C CYS A 2 -21.47 -39.79 47.63
N SER A 3 -22.33 -40.33 46.76
CA SER A 3 -22.66 -39.71 45.46
C SER A 3 -23.59 -38.48 45.58
N PHE A 4 -24.49 -38.46 46.56
CA PHE A 4 -25.44 -37.36 46.76
C PHE A 4 -24.81 -36.07 47.34
N ARG A 5 -23.69 -36.18 48.08
CA ARG A 5 -22.98 -35.00 48.62
C ARG A 5 -22.11 -34.31 47.57
N CYS A 6 -21.59 -35.03 46.57
CA CYS A 6 -20.85 -34.43 45.45
C CYS A 6 -21.77 -33.70 44.47
N PHE A 7 -22.96 -34.23 44.16
CA PHE A 7 -23.93 -33.54 43.30
C PHE A 7 -24.45 -32.25 43.94
N SER A 8 -24.68 -32.22 45.26
CA SER A 8 -25.07 -31.00 45.96
C SER A 8 -23.93 -29.97 45.97
N ALA A 9 -22.69 -30.38 46.21
CA ALA A 9 -21.54 -29.47 46.19
C ALA A 9 -21.28 -28.89 44.79
N ILE A 10 -21.36 -29.70 43.73
CA ILE A 10 -21.15 -29.26 42.33
C ILE A 10 -22.31 -28.35 41.87
N PHE A 11 -23.55 -28.65 42.22
CA PHE A 11 -24.71 -27.82 41.88
C PHE A 11 -24.70 -26.49 42.64
N ILE A 12 -24.27 -26.47 43.91
CA ILE A 12 -24.05 -25.25 44.68
C ILE A 12 -22.88 -24.44 44.10
N PHE A 13 -21.79 -25.08 43.68
CA PHE A 13 -20.64 -24.40 43.05
C PHE A 13 -21.00 -23.81 41.68
N ILE A 14 -21.81 -24.51 40.88
CA ILE A 14 -22.30 -24.05 39.57
C ILE A 14 -23.29 -22.89 39.76
N ILE A 15 -24.19 -22.95 40.73
CA ILE A 15 -25.10 -21.83 41.04
C ILE A 15 -24.34 -20.65 41.63
N SER A 16 -23.38 -20.84 42.54
CA SER A 16 -22.58 -19.74 43.09
C SER A 16 -21.73 -19.05 42.02
N THR A 17 -21.13 -19.82 41.10
CA THR A 17 -20.36 -19.28 39.97
C THR A 17 -21.25 -18.63 38.90
N LEU A 18 -22.43 -19.18 38.59
CA LEU A 18 -23.42 -18.54 37.71
C LEU A 18 -24.03 -17.27 38.33
N THR A 19 -24.28 -17.22 39.63
CA THR A 19 -24.82 -16.01 40.29
C THR A 19 -23.80 -14.87 40.35
N GLN A 20 -22.50 -15.17 40.44
CA GLN A 20 -21.45 -14.14 40.32
C GLN A 20 -21.41 -13.53 38.91
N THR A 21 -21.78 -14.27 37.86
CA THR A 21 -21.76 -13.75 36.48
C THR A 21 -22.88 -12.78 36.12
N LEU A 22 -23.91 -12.63 36.97
CA LEU A 22 -25.08 -11.78 36.69
C LEU A 22 -25.28 -10.64 37.70
N ALA A 23 -24.41 -10.53 38.70
CA ALA A 23 -24.50 -9.48 39.70
C ALA A 23 -24.11 -8.11 39.10
N PHE A 24 -24.91 -7.09 39.40
CA PHE A 24 -24.64 -5.70 39.04
C PHE A 24 -23.80 -5.00 40.10
N GLY A 25 -23.92 -5.46 41.35
CA GLY A 25 -23.12 -5.04 42.47
C GLY A 25 -23.26 -6.01 43.64
N ARG A 26 -22.67 -5.64 44.77
CA ARG A 26 -22.69 -6.45 45.99
C ARG A 26 -22.69 -5.58 47.24
N PHE A 27 -23.35 -6.08 48.27
CA PHE A 27 -23.22 -5.59 49.64
C PHE A 27 -22.09 -6.36 50.31
N GLU A 28 -21.10 -5.64 50.85
CA GLU A 28 -20.01 -6.20 51.64
C GLU A 28 -20.17 -5.76 53.09
N MET A 29 -20.00 -6.70 54.02
CA MET A 29 -19.94 -6.41 55.46
C MET A 29 -18.79 -7.17 56.08
N ARG A 30 -17.97 -6.48 56.89
CA ARG A 30 -16.89 -7.08 57.67
C ARG A 30 -17.08 -6.82 59.15
N LEU A 31 -16.80 -7.83 59.95
CA LEU A 31 -16.81 -7.71 61.40
C LEU A 31 -15.52 -7.00 61.85
N ARG A 32 -15.63 -6.12 62.84
CA ARG A 32 -14.48 -5.44 63.46
C ARG A 32 -14.20 -5.98 64.85
N ASP A 33 -15.22 -5.95 65.69
CA ASP A 33 -15.13 -6.43 67.06
C ASP A 33 -16.38 -7.22 67.39
N ALA A 34 -16.21 -8.33 68.10
CA ALA A 34 -17.28 -9.18 68.58
C ALA A 34 -16.92 -9.67 69.99
N SER A 35 -17.80 -9.45 70.97
CA SER A 35 -17.56 -9.80 72.36
C SER A 35 -18.48 -10.93 72.80
N PHE A 36 -18.05 -12.19 72.59
CA PHE A 36 -18.81 -13.39 72.97
C PHE A 36 -17.91 -14.43 73.65
N PRO A 37 -17.77 -14.39 74.98
CA PRO A 37 -17.05 -15.44 75.70
C PRO A 37 -17.88 -16.74 75.69
N ASN A 38 -17.43 -17.74 74.91
CA ASN A 38 -17.80 -19.16 74.98
C ASN A 38 -19.18 -19.62 74.44
N SER A 39 -19.87 -18.82 73.63
CA SER A 39 -21.16 -19.22 73.04
C SER A 39 -21.12 -19.37 71.52
N THR A 40 -21.94 -20.29 70.98
CA THR A 40 -22.19 -20.37 69.54
C THR A 40 -23.18 -19.27 69.16
N VAL A 41 -22.71 -18.27 68.40
CA VAL A 41 -23.51 -17.09 68.08
C VAL A 41 -23.68 -16.98 66.58
N THR A 42 -24.93 -16.86 66.14
CA THR A 42 -25.30 -16.70 64.73
C THR A 42 -25.65 -15.24 64.48
N LEU A 43 -25.09 -14.66 63.41
CA LEU A 43 -25.51 -13.36 62.91
C LEU A 43 -26.51 -13.56 61.77
N LYS A 44 -27.68 -12.97 61.92
CA LYS A 44 -28.71 -12.90 60.89
C LYS A 44 -28.79 -11.47 60.33
N LEU A 45 -28.50 -11.35 59.06
CA LEU A 45 -28.50 -10.11 58.29
C LEU A 45 -29.75 -10.08 57.41
N CYS A 46 -30.49 -8.98 57.44
CA CYS A 46 -31.67 -8.76 56.62
C CYS A 46 -31.63 -7.36 56.03
N LEU A 47 -31.58 -7.28 54.69
CA LEU A 47 -31.73 -6.04 53.93
C LEU A 47 -33.13 -5.96 53.34
N LYS A 48 -33.75 -4.80 53.55
CA LYS A 48 -35.09 -4.46 53.06
C LYS A 48 -35.03 -3.15 52.28
N GLN A 49 -36.07 -2.91 51.48
CA GLN A 49 -36.34 -1.58 50.97
C GLN A 49 -36.52 -0.59 52.13
N PHE A 50 -36.32 0.69 51.87
CA PHE A 50 -36.45 1.74 52.88
C PHE A 50 -37.84 1.76 53.51
N GLU A 51 -37.88 1.71 54.84
CA GLU A 51 -39.09 1.83 55.65
C GLU A 51 -38.93 3.01 56.61
N THR A 52 -39.86 3.98 56.57
CA THR A 52 -39.89 5.13 57.50
C THR A 52 -40.19 4.71 58.93
N SER A 53 -41.00 3.66 59.10
CA SER A 53 -41.25 2.98 60.38
C SER A 53 -40.83 1.52 60.23
N LEU A 54 -39.55 1.26 60.55
CA LEU A 54 -38.90 -0.01 60.30
C LEU A 54 -39.51 -1.13 61.15
N ARG A 55 -40.03 -2.16 60.48
CA ARG A 55 -40.48 -3.39 61.13
C ARG A 55 -39.36 -4.42 61.05
N VAL A 56 -38.93 -4.88 62.23
CA VAL A 56 -37.91 -5.93 62.36
C VAL A 56 -38.41 -7.23 61.74
N ASP A 57 -39.71 -7.52 61.89
CA ASP A 57 -40.38 -8.64 61.24
C ASP A 57 -40.67 -8.36 59.76
N GLY A 58 -40.71 -9.42 58.96
CA GLY A 58 -41.09 -9.38 57.55
C GLY A 58 -40.05 -9.97 56.61
N ARG A 59 -40.27 -9.82 55.30
CA ARG A 59 -39.38 -10.35 54.26
C ARG A 59 -38.20 -9.42 54.01
N CYS A 60 -37.02 -10.00 53.86
CA CYS A 60 -35.79 -9.31 53.47
C CYS A 60 -35.76 -9.11 51.95
N GLY A 61 -36.52 -8.13 51.46
CA GLY A 61 -36.79 -7.96 50.03
C GLY A 61 -35.57 -7.67 49.14
N ILE A 62 -34.46 -7.21 49.73
CA ILE A 62 -33.19 -7.00 49.01
C ILE A 62 -32.30 -8.24 49.13
N GLY A 63 -32.27 -8.86 50.31
CA GLY A 63 -31.51 -10.08 50.55
C GLY A 63 -31.33 -10.35 52.04
N SER A 64 -30.93 -11.57 52.37
CA SER A 64 -30.60 -11.97 53.73
C SER A 64 -29.43 -12.94 53.74
N ALA A 65 -28.65 -12.91 54.81
CA ALA A 65 -27.59 -13.85 55.06
C ALA A 65 -27.63 -14.29 56.52
N GLU A 66 -27.20 -15.52 56.78
CA GLU A 66 -27.11 -16.08 58.13
C GLU A 66 -25.77 -16.78 58.26
N VAL A 67 -24.96 -16.37 59.24
CA VAL A 67 -23.56 -16.82 59.39
C VAL A 67 -23.21 -17.11 60.85
N ASP A 68 -22.43 -18.18 61.08
CA ASP A 68 -21.80 -18.42 62.39
C ASP A 68 -20.60 -17.48 62.55
N LEU A 69 -20.65 -16.63 63.57
CA LEU A 69 -19.65 -15.59 63.83
C LEU A 69 -18.23 -16.15 64.10
N ARG A 70 -18.08 -17.45 64.37
CA ARG A 70 -16.76 -18.08 64.55
C ARG A 70 -16.01 -18.33 63.25
N ASN A 71 -16.75 -18.44 62.13
CA ASN A 71 -16.20 -18.95 60.87
C ASN A 71 -16.18 -17.91 59.74
N VAL A 72 -16.76 -16.74 59.96
CA VAL A 72 -16.94 -15.72 58.91
C VAL A 72 -16.53 -14.35 59.43
N SER A 73 -15.52 -13.75 58.80
CA SER A 73 -15.11 -12.36 59.05
C SER A 73 -15.74 -11.37 58.07
N GLU A 74 -16.20 -11.85 56.91
CA GLU A 74 -16.74 -11.03 55.83
C GLU A 74 -17.95 -11.71 55.16
N ILE A 75 -19.02 -10.95 54.96
CA ILE A 75 -20.26 -11.37 54.31
C ILE A 75 -20.38 -10.58 53.00
N GLN A 76 -20.62 -11.29 51.91
CA GLN A 76 -20.87 -10.69 50.60
C GLN A 76 -22.22 -11.17 50.07
N MET A 77 -23.07 -10.22 49.69
CA MET A 77 -24.38 -10.49 49.10
C MET A 77 -24.47 -9.81 47.74
N PRO A 78 -24.28 -10.56 46.64
CA PRO A 78 -24.44 -10.01 45.30
C PRO A 78 -25.92 -9.66 45.02
N PHE A 79 -26.15 -8.64 44.21
CA PHE A 79 -27.47 -8.25 43.72
C PHE A 79 -27.46 -8.00 42.22
N ALA A 80 -28.59 -8.27 41.56
CA ALA A 80 -28.80 -8.10 40.12
C ALA A 80 -30.00 -7.18 39.83
N PHE A 81 -30.14 -6.12 40.61
CA PHE A 81 -31.19 -5.12 40.51
C PHE A 81 -30.64 -3.71 40.74
N GLU A 82 -31.45 -2.70 40.43
CA GLU A 82 -31.11 -1.29 40.62
C GLU A 82 -31.00 -0.94 42.11
N TRP A 83 -29.84 -0.45 42.53
CA TRP A 83 -29.64 -0.01 43.91
C TRP A 83 -30.26 1.37 44.15
N LYS A 84 -31.26 1.46 45.05
CA LYS A 84 -32.05 2.69 45.27
C LYS A 84 -31.45 3.68 46.27
N GLU A 85 -30.22 3.44 46.74
CA GLU A 85 -29.52 4.17 47.82
C GLU A 85 -30.19 4.09 49.20
N ASP A 86 -31.50 4.26 49.29
CA ASP A 86 -32.27 4.16 50.53
C ASP A 86 -32.59 2.70 50.85
N TYR A 87 -32.23 2.27 52.07
CA TYR A 87 -32.36 0.88 52.51
C TYR A 87 -32.73 0.79 53.98
N SER A 88 -33.22 -0.38 54.39
CA SER A 88 -33.32 -0.73 55.80
C SER A 88 -32.46 -1.95 56.08
N LEU A 89 -31.63 -1.86 57.13
CA LEU A 89 -30.71 -2.89 57.57
C LEU A 89 -31.08 -3.36 58.96
N ILE A 90 -31.25 -4.67 59.07
CA ILE A 90 -31.47 -5.36 60.33
C ILE A 90 -30.35 -6.38 60.50
N VAL A 91 -29.67 -6.32 61.64
CA VAL A 91 -28.66 -7.28 62.06
C VAL A 91 -29.07 -7.83 63.41
N GLN A 92 -29.31 -9.12 63.51
CA GLN A 92 -29.66 -9.79 64.75
C GLN A 92 -28.57 -10.76 65.13
N ILE A 93 -28.23 -10.76 66.42
CA ILE A 93 -27.27 -11.67 67.03
C ILE A 93 -28.09 -12.69 67.81
N LEU A 94 -27.99 -13.96 67.42
CA LEU A 94 -28.75 -15.05 68.00
C LEU A 94 -27.84 -15.98 68.78
N GLU A 95 -28.26 -16.32 69.99
CA GLU A 95 -27.66 -17.36 70.83
C GLU A 95 -28.76 -18.38 71.14
N HIS A 96 -28.56 -19.65 70.79
CA HIS A 96 -29.59 -20.70 70.91
C HIS A 96 -30.96 -20.27 70.32
N GLU A 97 -30.96 -19.73 69.10
CA GLU A 97 -32.16 -19.24 68.38
C GLU A 97 -32.89 -18.05 69.03
N ARG A 98 -32.30 -17.42 70.06
CA ARG A 98 -32.84 -16.23 70.70
C ARG A 98 -32.02 -14.99 70.38
N VAL A 99 -32.68 -13.91 70.00
CA VAL A 99 -32.02 -12.63 69.74
C VAL A 99 -31.49 -12.04 71.05
N VAL A 100 -30.17 -11.96 71.18
CA VAL A 100 -29.47 -11.41 72.36
C VAL A 100 -29.04 -9.95 72.16
N ASP A 101 -28.82 -9.54 70.92
CA ASP A 101 -28.54 -8.16 70.54
C ASP A 101 -28.98 -7.92 69.09
N GLN A 102 -29.28 -6.68 68.74
CA GLN A 102 -29.67 -6.34 67.37
C GLN A 102 -29.38 -4.88 67.01
N LEU A 103 -29.31 -4.62 65.71
CA LEU A 103 -29.41 -3.31 65.08
C LEU A 103 -30.57 -3.36 64.11
N ALA A 104 -31.39 -2.31 64.10
CA ALA A 104 -32.38 -2.08 63.04
C ALA A 104 -32.34 -0.59 62.71
N LYS A 105 -32.00 -0.24 61.46
CA LYS A 105 -31.97 1.15 61.01
C LYS A 105 -32.33 1.28 59.54
N SER A 106 -32.89 2.44 59.18
CA SER A 106 -33.09 2.87 57.80
C SER A 106 -32.17 4.04 57.51
N ASP A 107 -31.49 4.02 56.37
CA ASP A 107 -30.42 4.97 56.06
C ASP A 107 -30.24 5.06 54.54
N ARG A 108 -29.33 5.93 54.09
CA ARG A 108 -28.94 6.08 52.69
C ARG A 108 -27.48 5.70 52.48
N LEU A 109 -27.23 4.78 51.57
CA LEU A 109 -25.90 4.26 51.25
C LEU A 109 -25.67 4.31 49.75
N ARG A 110 -24.67 5.09 49.31
CA ARG A 110 -24.24 5.10 47.90
C ARG A 110 -23.19 4.02 47.66
N PRO A 111 -23.16 3.42 46.46
CA PRO A 111 -22.05 2.58 46.05
C PRO A 111 -20.72 3.35 46.09
N GLY A 112 -19.67 2.72 46.59
CA GLY A 112 -18.36 3.34 46.72
C GLY A 112 -17.41 2.55 47.59
N THR A 113 -16.13 2.90 47.53
CA THR A 113 -15.06 2.22 48.27
C THR A 113 -15.07 2.51 49.77
N GLU A 114 -15.75 3.58 50.19
CA GLU A 114 -15.82 4.03 51.58
C GLU A 114 -16.66 3.10 52.46
N TRP A 115 -16.12 2.74 53.62
CA TRP A 115 -16.78 1.88 54.59
C TRP A 115 -17.66 2.70 55.55
N ARG A 116 -18.87 2.21 55.84
CA ARG A 116 -19.72 2.72 56.92
C ARG A 116 -19.63 1.82 58.13
N SER A 117 -19.48 2.38 59.32
CA SER A 117 -19.45 1.63 60.58
C SER A 117 -20.82 1.62 61.24
N ALA A 118 -21.15 0.50 61.89
CA ALA A 118 -22.30 0.39 62.79
C ALA A 118 -21.98 -0.53 63.96
N THR A 119 -22.79 -0.42 65.00
CA THR A 119 -22.69 -1.26 66.20
C THR A 119 -24.08 -1.64 66.64
N THR A 120 -24.24 -2.86 67.13
CA THR A 120 -25.52 -3.35 67.69
C THR A 120 -25.91 -2.56 68.95
N LYS A 121 -27.19 -2.62 69.33
CA LYS A 121 -27.76 -1.79 70.41
C LYS A 121 -27.03 -1.96 71.74
N ASN A 122 -26.65 -3.19 72.09
CA ASN A 122 -25.92 -3.48 73.33
C ASN A 122 -24.40 -3.44 73.16
N GLY A 123 -23.88 -3.08 71.98
CA GLY A 123 -22.45 -2.94 71.74
C GLY A 123 -21.70 -4.26 71.51
N THR A 124 -22.41 -5.39 71.41
CA THR A 124 -21.75 -6.72 71.33
C THR A 124 -21.00 -6.95 70.02
N VAL A 125 -21.47 -6.37 68.91
CA VAL A 125 -20.85 -6.48 67.59
C VAL A 125 -20.67 -5.10 66.97
N ARG A 126 -19.44 -4.80 66.58
CA ARG A 126 -19.08 -3.68 65.70
C ARG A 126 -18.73 -4.23 64.33
N PHE A 127 -19.30 -3.64 63.30
CA PHE A 127 -19.07 -4.05 61.92
C PHE A 127 -19.02 -2.85 60.98
N GLU A 128 -18.41 -3.07 59.84
CA GLU A 128 -18.38 -2.12 58.74
C GLU A 128 -19.04 -2.72 57.52
N TYR A 129 -19.65 -1.89 56.68
CA TYR A 129 -20.31 -2.33 55.47
C TYR A 129 -20.29 -1.26 54.38
N ARG A 130 -20.43 -1.69 53.13
CA ARG A 130 -20.51 -0.83 51.94
C ARG A 130 -21.23 -1.54 50.80
N ILE A 131 -21.56 -0.78 49.76
CA ILE A 131 -22.05 -1.31 48.49
C ILE A 131 -20.97 -1.03 47.44
N LEU A 132 -20.67 -2.03 46.62
CA LEU A 132 -19.81 -1.87 45.45
C LEU A 132 -20.58 -2.28 44.20
N CYS A 133 -20.36 -1.57 43.11
CA CYS A 133 -20.74 -2.07 41.80
C CYS A 133 -19.76 -3.16 41.37
N GLU A 134 -20.26 -4.13 40.62
CA GLU A 134 -19.45 -5.21 40.08
C GLU A 134 -18.61 -4.69 38.90
N GLU A 135 -17.62 -5.47 38.46
CA GLU A 135 -16.78 -5.06 37.34
C GLU A 135 -17.62 -4.71 36.11
N SER A 136 -17.30 -3.59 35.46
CA SER A 136 -18.04 -3.04 34.31
C SER A 136 -19.42 -2.45 34.62
N TYR A 137 -19.84 -2.38 35.88
CA TYR A 137 -21.04 -1.68 36.34
C TYR A 137 -20.68 -0.40 37.11
N TYR A 138 -21.47 0.64 36.90
CA TYR A 138 -21.20 2.00 37.37
C TYR A 138 -22.50 2.73 37.68
N GLY A 139 -22.35 3.95 38.20
CA GLY A 139 -23.46 4.79 38.62
C GLY A 139 -23.82 4.57 40.07
N SER A 140 -24.68 5.44 40.60
CA SER A 140 -25.14 5.33 41.99
C SER A 140 -26.12 4.18 42.22
N ASP A 141 -26.57 3.56 41.13
CA ASP A 141 -27.52 2.44 41.10
C ASP A 141 -26.90 1.12 40.63
N CYS A 142 -25.62 1.14 40.25
CA CYS A 142 -24.90 0.03 39.62
C CYS A 142 -25.57 -0.53 38.36
N MET A 143 -26.39 0.22 37.64
CA MET A 143 -27.07 -0.27 36.43
C MET A 143 -26.32 0.09 35.13
N ARG A 144 -25.47 1.11 35.17
CA ARG A 144 -24.77 1.57 33.97
C ARG A 144 -23.64 0.62 33.64
N ARG A 145 -23.77 -0.07 32.50
CA ARG A 145 -22.73 -0.96 31.98
C ARG A 145 -21.76 -0.21 31.09
N CYS A 146 -20.47 -0.39 31.34
CA CYS A 146 -19.40 -0.01 30.42
C CYS A 146 -18.30 -1.07 30.42
N PHE A 147 -18.04 -1.64 29.24
CA PHE A 147 -16.99 -2.62 29.04
C PHE A 147 -15.84 -1.93 28.30
N PRO A 148 -14.65 -1.82 28.92
CA PRO A 148 -13.50 -1.23 28.24
C PRO A 148 -13.09 -2.12 27.06
N THR A 149 -12.75 -1.49 25.94
CA THR A 149 -12.23 -2.16 24.75
C THR A 149 -11.01 -1.39 24.24
N LYS A 150 -10.35 -1.89 23.18
CA LYS A 150 -9.26 -1.14 22.53
C LYS A 150 -9.66 0.30 22.12
N ASN A 151 -10.94 0.52 21.81
CA ASN A 151 -11.45 1.79 21.31
C ASN A 151 -12.29 2.56 22.34
N THR A 152 -12.54 1.99 23.52
CA THR A 152 -13.46 2.54 24.52
C THR A 152 -12.82 2.51 25.89
N VAL A 153 -12.80 3.67 26.53
CA VAL A 153 -12.44 3.84 27.93
C VAL A 153 -13.72 4.10 28.71
N CYS A 154 -13.84 3.47 29.88
CA CYS A 154 -14.95 3.72 30.80
C CYS A 154 -14.50 4.76 31.82
N GLU A 155 -15.24 5.85 31.95
CA GLU A 155 -15.01 6.85 32.99
C GLU A 155 -15.54 6.37 34.34
N ALA A 156 -15.21 7.09 35.42
CA ALA A 156 -15.57 6.70 36.79
C ALA A 156 -17.08 6.62 37.03
N ASP A 157 -17.89 7.37 36.27
CA ASP A 157 -19.34 7.34 36.31
C ASP A 157 -19.96 6.31 35.35
N GLY A 158 -19.14 5.54 34.64
CA GLY A 158 -19.51 4.58 33.61
C GLY A 158 -19.83 5.18 32.25
N SER A 159 -19.56 6.46 32.03
CA SER A 159 -19.66 7.06 30.70
C SER A 159 -18.62 6.42 29.77
N ARG A 160 -18.94 6.35 28.48
CA ARG A 160 -18.04 5.84 27.45
C ARG A 160 -17.28 7.00 26.84
N LYS A 161 -15.95 6.95 26.91
CA LYS A 161 -15.06 7.84 26.20
C LYS A 161 -14.37 7.09 25.07
N CYS A 162 -14.46 7.60 23.85
CA CYS A 162 -13.78 7.00 22.72
C CYS A 162 -12.29 7.29 22.75
N SER A 163 -11.50 6.28 22.41
CA SER A 163 -10.05 6.43 22.25
C SER A 163 -9.73 7.31 21.04
N HIS A 164 -8.51 7.83 20.99
CA HIS A 164 -8.06 8.70 19.89
C HIS A 164 -8.34 8.07 18.51
N GLY A 165 -8.95 8.86 17.62
CA GLY A 165 -9.30 8.41 16.28
C GLY A 165 -10.60 7.59 16.16
N TRP A 166 -11.40 7.47 17.24
CA TRP A 166 -12.69 6.78 17.23
C TRP A 166 -13.83 7.68 17.72
N ALA A 167 -15.02 7.45 17.18
CA ALA A 167 -16.23 8.20 17.43
C ALA A 167 -17.47 7.29 17.45
N GLY A 168 -18.63 7.93 17.61
CA GLY A 168 -19.93 7.29 17.72
C GLY A 168 -20.24 6.83 19.14
N LEU A 169 -21.52 6.58 19.41
CA LEU A 169 -22.02 6.21 20.74
C LEU A 169 -21.39 4.94 21.33
N ARG A 170 -20.84 4.09 20.46
CA ARG A 170 -20.17 2.82 20.82
C ARG A 170 -18.67 2.81 20.47
N CYS A 171 -18.09 3.94 20.06
CA CYS A 171 -16.67 4.04 19.66
C CYS A 171 -16.26 3.04 18.57
N ARG A 172 -17.16 2.81 17.61
CA ARG A 172 -16.96 1.88 16.48
C ARG A 172 -16.73 2.61 15.16
N GLU A 173 -16.91 3.92 15.14
CA GLU A 173 -16.74 4.73 13.93
C GLU A 173 -15.33 5.30 13.91
N PRO A 174 -14.48 4.94 12.94
CA PRO A 174 -13.15 5.52 12.83
C PRO A 174 -13.22 6.96 12.30
N ILE A 175 -12.34 7.81 12.81
CA ILE A 175 -12.21 9.21 12.40
C ILE A 175 -11.08 9.33 11.38
N CYS A 176 -11.37 9.97 10.25
CA CYS A 176 -10.36 10.36 9.25
C CYS A 176 -10.30 11.89 9.23
N GLU A 177 -9.18 12.47 9.68
CA GLU A 177 -9.00 13.93 9.70
C GLU A 177 -9.06 14.51 8.28
N GLY A 178 -9.86 15.57 8.10
CA GLY A 178 -10.19 16.11 6.79
C GLY A 178 -11.21 15.28 5.98
N GLY A 179 -11.63 14.11 6.48
CA GLY A 179 -12.60 13.25 5.81
C GLY A 179 -12.05 12.50 4.59
N CYS A 180 -12.84 11.55 4.10
CA CYS A 180 -12.60 10.82 2.86
C CYS A 180 -13.56 11.38 1.81
N GLY A 181 -13.07 12.13 0.82
CA GLY A 181 -13.90 12.82 -0.18
C GLY A 181 -14.83 11.86 -0.92
N ASN A 182 -14.25 10.95 -1.70
CA ASN A 182 -14.98 9.89 -2.40
C ASN A 182 -14.63 8.52 -1.82
N GLY A 183 -14.84 8.36 -0.52
CA GLY A 183 -14.50 7.13 0.18
C GLY A 183 -15.16 7.02 1.54
N ARG A 184 -14.80 5.96 2.27
CA ARG A 184 -15.20 5.78 3.66
C ARG A 184 -13.99 5.53 4.55
N CYS A 185 -14.06 6.04 5.78
CA CYS A 185 -13.05 5.76 6.79
C CYS A 185 -13.18 4.30 7.25
N ILE A 186 -12.09 3.54 7.18
CA ILE A 186 -12.09 2.11 7.57
C ILE A 186 -11.29 1.86 8.84
N GLN A 187 -10.35 2.76 9.14
CA GLN A 187 -9.55 2.81 10.36
C GLN A 187 -9.19 4.29 10.59
N PRO A 188 -8.79 4.67 11.82
CA PRO A 188 -8.37 6.04 12.09
C PRO A 188 -7.34 6.53 11.04
N GLY A 189 -7.65 7.64 10.37
CA GLY A 189 -6.81 8.23 9.33
C GLY A 189 -6.70 7.45 8.00
N LYS A 190 -7.38 6.31 7.84
CA LYS A 190 -7.28 5.47 6.62
C LYS A 190 -8.59 5.42 5.85
N CYS A 191 -8.57 5.94 4.63
CA CYS A 191 -9.69 5.89 3.72
C CYS A 191 -9.65 4.64 2.82
N ARG A 192 -10.85 4.11 2.54
CA ARG A 192 -11.10 3.19 1.42
C ARG A 192 -11.85 3.95 0.35
N CYS A 193 -11.25 4.08 -0.81
CA CYS A 193 -11.81 4.86 -1.92
C CYS A 193 -12.93 4.11 -2.63
N LEU A 194 -13.89 4.88 -3.16
CA LEU A 194 -14.88 4.41 -4.11
C LEU A 194 -14.19 4.09 -5.44
N SER A 195 -14.88 3.30 -6.28
CA SER A 195 -14.35 2.91 -7.59
C SER A 195 -14.03 4.13 -8.44
N GLY A 196 -12.81 4.16 -9.00
CA GLY A 196 -12.33 5.26 -9.84
C GLY A 196 -11.80 6.47 -9.08
N TYR A 197 -11.57 6.35 -7.77
CA TYR A 197 -10.86 7.33 -6.96
C TYR A 197 -9.64 6.72 -6.27
N GLN A 198 -8.63 7.56 -6.03
CA GLN A 198 -7.34 7.23 -5.42
C GLN A 198 -6.85 8.38 -4.53
N GLY A 199 -5.64 8.24 -4.00
CA GLY A 199 -5.06 9.16 -3.02
C GLY A 199 -5.45 8.81 -1.58
N GLU A 200 -4.74 9.38 -0.61
CA GLU A 200 -4.96 9.05 0.81
C GLU A 200 -6.33 9.49 1.32
N ARG A 201 -6.90 10.55 0.73
CA ARG A 201 -8.22 11.10 1.06
C ARG A 201 -9.31 10.75 0.05
N CYS A 202 -8.99 9.96 -0.97
CA CYS A 202 -9.92 9.59 -2.04
C CYS A 202 -10.52 10.80 -2.77
N ASP A 203 -9.73 11.84 -2.95
CA ASP A 203 -10.08 13.09 -3.62
C ASP A 203 -9.54 13.17 -5.06
N GLN A 204 -8.65 12.26 -5.44
CA GLN A 204 -8.09 12.18 -6.79
C GLN A 204 -8.85 11.15 -7.61
N CYS A 205 -9.23 11.48 -8.84
CA CYS A 205 -9.77 10.48 -9.76
C CYS A 205 -8.66 9.56 -10.29
N ILE A 206 -9.05 8.36 -10.72
CA ILE A 206 -8.20 7.43 -11.46
C ILE A 206 -8.52 7.65 -12.94
N PRO A 207 -7.54 8.02 -13.78
CA PRO A 207 -7.77 8.15 -15.21
C PRO A 207 -8.05 6.79 -15.85
N MET A 208 -8.65 6.79 -17.04
CA MET A 208 -8.90 5.54 -17.78
C MET A 208 -7.60 4.76 -17.98
N ARG A 209 -7.69 3.43 -17.95
CA ARG A 209 -6.55 2.57 -18.30
C ARG A 209 -6.07 2.88 -19.71
N GLY A 210 -4.79 3.23 -19.83
CA GLY A 210 -4.17 3.58 -21.10
C GLY A 210 -4.18 5.09 -21.40
N CYS A 211 -4.63 5.94 -20.48
CA CYS A 211 -4.42 7.38 -20.57
C CYS A 211 -2.91 7.70 -20.49
N VAL A 212 -2.32 8.22 -21.57
CA VAL A 212 -0.87 8.44 -21.65
C VAL A 212 -0.49 9.90 -21.40
N HIS A 213 -1.08 10.82 -22.16
CA HIS A 213 -0.82 12.26 -22.09
C HIS A 213 -2.10 13.02 -21.71
N GLY A 214 -2.64 12.68 -20.55
CA GLY A 214 -3.87 13.27 -20.07
C GLY A 214 -4.08 13.07 -18.57
N THR A 215 -4.96 13.89 -18.01
CA THR A 215 -5.38 13.83 -16.61
C THR A 215 -6.84 13.39 -16.51
N CYS A 216 -7.46 13.47 -15.33
CA CYS A 216 -8.89 13.24 -15.19
C CYS A 216 -9.54 14.35 -14.36
N SER A 217 -10.75 14.72 -14.74
CA SER A 217 -11.65 15.57 -13.94
C SER A 217 -12.75 14.75 -13.26
N SER A 218 -13.01 13.54 -13.79
CA SER A 218 -13.98 12.58 -13.27
C SER A 218 -13.40 11.15 -13.33
N PRO A 219 -13.92 10.21 -12.53
CA PRO A 219 -13.49 8.82 -12.54
C PRO A 219 -13.48 8.22 -13.95
N PHE A 220 -12.35 7.61 -14.33
CA PHE A 220 -12.13 7.00 -15.64
C PHE A 220 -12.19 7.98 -16.83
N GLY A 221 -12.07 9.28 -16.57
CA GLY A 221 -11.83 10.28 -17.61
C GLY A 221 -10.39 10.23 -18.14
N CYS A 222 -10.15 10.89 -19.27
CA CYS A 222 -8.82 11.13 -19.83
C CYS A 222 -8.85 12.46 -20.61
N ASP A 223 -8.61 13.55 -19.89
CA ASP A 223 -8.57 14.91 -20.40
C ASP A 223 -7.19 15.14 -21.02
N CYS A 224 -7.12 15.18 -22.36
CA CYS A 224 -5.84 15.25 -23.06
C CYS A 224 -5.11 16.57 -22.83
N GLU A 225 -3.81 16.46 -22.60
CA GLU A 225 -2.91 17.61 -22.58
C GLU A 225 -2.86 18.29 -23.97
N PRO A 226 -2.56 19.59 -24.03
CA PRO A 226 -2.40 20.30 -25.30
C PRO A 226 -1.41 19.58 -26.25
N GLY A 227 -1.82 19.35 -27.50
CA GLY A 227 -1.01 18.63 -28.49
C GLY A 227 -1.28 17.13 -28.58
N TRP A 228 -2.15 16.59 -27.71
CA TRP A 228 -2.57 15.19 -27.70
C TRP A 228 -4.08 15.04 -27.88
N GLY A 229 -4.50 13.88 -28.39
CA GLY A 229 -5.89 13.58 -28.70
C GLY A 229 -6.17 12.08 -28.78
N GLY A 230 -7.42 11.76 -29.10
CA GLY A 230 -7.97 10.41 -29.02
C GLY A 230 -8.43 10.05 -27.61
N THR A 231 -9.22 8.99 -27.47
CA THR A 231 -9.85 8.58 -26.19
C THR A 231 -8.83 8.32 -25.08
N ASN A 232 -7.62 7.90 -25.44
CA ASN A 232 -6.54 7.56 -24.51
C ASN A 232 -5.40 8.59 -24.51
N CYS A 233 -5.57 9.72 -25.21
CA CYS A 233 -4.55 10.76 -25.37
C CYS A 233 -3.20 10.21 -25.84
N ASN A 234 -3.24 9.20 -26.70
CA ASN A 234 -2.06 8.51 -27.24
C ASN A 234 -1.78 8.92 -28.70
N THR A 235 -2.60 9.79 -29.29
CA THR A 235 -2.37 10.31 -30.64
C THR A 235 -1.93 11.76 -30.57
N SER A 236 -0.82 12.09 -31.23
CA SER A 236 -0.41 13.48 -31.36
C SER A 236 -1.38 14.21 -32.28
N THR A 237 -1.86 15.39 -31.89
CA THR A 237 -2.67 16.23 -32.79
C THR A 237 -1.82 16.95 -33.82
N SER A 238 -0.49 17.03 -33.59
CA SER A 238 0.47 17.62 -34.51
C SER A 238 0.40 16.98 -35.89
N ILE A 239 0.17 17.82 -36.90
CA ILE A 239 0.13 17.40 -38.30
C ILE A 239 1.49 16.85 -38.74
N CYS A 240 2.60 17.38 -38.20
CA CYS A 240 3.94 16.88 -38.48
C CYS A 240 4.11 15.41 -38.14
N THR A 241 3.55 14.97 -37.01
CA THR A 241 3.65 13.57 -36.56
C THR A 241 2.66 12.68 -37.31
N ARG A 242 1.41 13.16 -37.50
CA ARG A 242 0.35 12.35 -38.10
C ARG A 242 0.47 12.18 -39.61
N LEU A 243 0.77 13.26 -40.34
CA LEU A 243 0.77 13.27 -41.81
C LEU A 243 2.18 13.32 -42.40
N ARG A 244 3.19 13.73 -41.62
CA ARG A 244 4.58 13.92 -42.10
C ARG A 244 4.62 14.65 -43.46
N PRO A 245 4.08 15.89 -43.52
CA PRO A 245 3.78 16.55 -44.79
C PRO A 245 5.02 17.03 -45.56
N CYS A 246 6.19 17.14 -44.90
CA CYS A 246 7.41 17.58 -45.54
C CYS A 246 8.06 16.45 -46.35
N LEU A 247 8.27 16.69 -47.63
CA LEU A 247 8.84 15.73 -48.58
C LEU A 247 10.36 15.97 -48.74
N ASN A 248 11.02 15.08 -49.47
CA ASN A 248 12.43 15.19 -49.86
C ASN A 248 13.41 15.39 -48.69
N GLY A 249 13.07 14.89 -47.50
CA GLY A 249 13.89 15.03 -46.29
C GLY A 249 13.71 16.36 -45.54
N GLY A 250 12.68 17.15 -45.85
CA GLY A 250 12.35 18.38 -45.13
C GLY A 250 11.99 18.13 -43.67
N ILE A 251 12.41 19.04 -42.79
CA ILE A 251 12.14 18.96 -41.34
C ILE A 251 10.81 19.67 -41.06
N CYS A 252 9.82 18.92 -40.54
CA CYS A 252 8.53 19.47 -40.18
C CYS A 252 8.57 20.11 -38.78
N ARG A 253 8.05 21.33 -38.66
CA ARG A 253 7.84 22.02 -37.39
C ARG A 253 6.39 22.47 -37.24
N PRO A 254 5.79 22.33 -36.05
CA PRO A 254 4.52 22.99 -35.75
C PRO A 254 4.68 24.52 -35.87
N SER A 255 3.65 25.21 -36.34
CA SER A 255 3.62 26.67 -36.44
C SER A 255 2.37 27.21 -35.77
N THR A 256 2.42 28.45 -35.27
CA THR A 256 1.29 29.14 -34.65
C THR A 256 0.37 29.81 -35.68
N GLU A 257 0.91 30.17 -36.86
CA GLU A 257 0.18 30.86 -37.92
C GLU A 257 -0.41 29.90 -38.96
N ARG A 258 0.21 28.73 -39.11
CA ARG A 258 -0.18 27.70 -40.07
C ARG A 258 -0.16 26.32 -39.40
N PRO A 259 -0.85 25.31 -39.96
CA PRO A 259 -0.94 24.00 -39.31
C PRO A 259 0.42 23.28 -39.16
N PHE A 260 1.40 23.59 -40.02
CA PHE A 260 2.80 23.17 -39.95
C PHE A 260 3.67 24.09 -40.82
N THR A 261 4.99 23.95 -40.72
CA THR A 261 5.98 24.56 -41.61
C THR A 261 7.09 23.57 -41.90
N CYS A 262 7.57 23.52 -43.15
CA CYS A 262 8.68 22.66 -43.56
C CYS A 262 9.95 23.47 -43.75
N GLN A 263 11.05 23.02 -43.13
CA GLN A 263 12.39 23.49 -43.45
C GLN A 263 12.95 22.61 -44.56
N CYS A 264 13.07 23.17 -45.77
CA CYS A 264 13.51 22.42 -46.94
C CYS A 264 15.03 22.28 -46.99
N PRO A 265 15.54 21.11 -47.40
CA PRO A 265 16.96 20.95 -47.69
C PRO A 265 17.34 21.72 -48.96
N PRO A 266 18.64 21.98 -49.18
CA PRO A 266 19.13 22.62 -50.39
C PRO A 266 18.60 21.93 -51.67
N GLY A 267 18.20 22.72 -52.66
CA GLY A 267 17.64 22.22 -53.92
C GLY A 267 16.14 21.92 -53.89
N PHE A 268 15.42 22.20 -52.80
CA PHE A 268 13.95 22.07 -52.72
C PHE A 268 13.29 23.31 -52.10
N THR A 269 12.05 23.59 -52.49
CA THR A 269 11.22 24.71 -52.01
C THR A 269 9.72 24.36 -52.03
N GLY A 270 8.90 25.35 -51.67
CA GLY A 270 7.46 25.22 -51.47
C GLY A 270 7.10 24.77 -50.06
N ASP A 271 5.82 24.90 -49.71
CA ASP A 271 5.32 24.68 -48.34
C ASP A 271 5.56 23.26 -47.80
N THR A 272 5.72 22.27 -48.69
CA THR A 272 6.00 20.86 -48.36
C THR A 272 7.35 20.37 -48.87
N CYS A 273 8.20 21.26 -49.39
CA CYS A 273 9.48 20.90 -50.04
C CYS A 273 9.34 19.96 -51.24
N ALA A 274 8.14 19.92 -51.85
CA ALA A 274 7.86 19.09 -53.02
C ALA A 274 8.51 19.63 -54.30
N THR A 275 8.71 20.94 -54.38
CA THR A 275 9.16 21.61 -55.60
C THR A 275 10.69 21.63 -55.64
N PRO A 276 11.33 21.03 -56.65
CA PRO A 276 12.77 21.16 -56.82
C PRO A 276 13.13 22.60 -57.19
N LEU A 277 14.17 23.14 -56.55
CA LEU A 277 14.83 24.36 -57.02
C LEU A 277 15.67 24.00 -58.23
N SER A 278 15.61 24.85 -59.26
CA SER A 278 16.64 24.86 -60.29
C SER A 278 18.01 25.01 -59.63
N ALA A 279 19.00 24.24 -60.11
CA ALA A 279 20.38 24.26 -59.63
C ALA A 279 21.08 25.64 -59.68
N CYS A 280 20.47 26.63 -60.34
CA CYS A 280 20.99 28.00 -60.47
C CYS A 280 20.11 29.09 -59.84
N ALA A 281 19.09 28.73 -59.03
CA ALA A 281 18.16 29.71 -58.46
C ALA A 281 18.55 30.19 -57.04
N GLY A 282 18.48 31.52 -56.81
CA GLY A 282 18.57 32.14 -55.48
C GLY A 282 19.90 31.91 -54.74
N GLU A 283 19.84 31.65 -53.43
CA GLU A 283 20.99 31.30 -52.58
C GLU A 283 21.63 29.95 -52.93
N GLY A 284 21.05 29.19 -53.86
CA GLY A 284 21.55 27.91 -54.33
C GLY A 284 22.56 28.00 -55.47
N ASN A 285 22.97 29.19 -55.93
CA ASN A 285 23.98 29.33 -56.99
C ASN A 285 25.34 28.77 -56.52
N PRO A 286 25.83 27.68 -57.12
CA PRO A 286 27.07 27.02 -56.71
C PRO A 286 28.33 27.65 -57.33
N CYS A 287 28.18 28.61 -58.25
CA CYS A 287 29.30 29.22 -58.97
C CYS A 287 29.91 30.37 -58.15
N ALA A 288 31.19 30.23 -57.77
CA ALA A 288 31.95 31.25 -57.08
C ALA A 288 32.52 32.31 -58.05
N ASN A 289 33.05 33.40 -57.49
CA ASN A 289 33.76 34.46 -58.23
C ASN A 289 32.98 35.01 -59.43
N GLU A 290 31.69 35.27 -59.23
CA GLU A 290 30.79 35.81 -60.26
C GLU A 290 30.60 34.89 -61.48
N GLY A 291 30.85 33.57 -61.33
CA GLY A 291 30.56 32.59 -62.37
C GLY A 291 29.08 32.53 -62.75
N GLU A 292 28.80 32.49 -64.06
CA GLU A 292 27.44 32.39 -64.59
C GLU A 292 26.96 30.94 -64.49
N CYS A 293 25.91 30.69 -63.70
CA CYS A 293 25.34 29.37 -63.54
C CYS A 293 24.32 29.07 -64.63
N GLN A 294 24.46 27.93 -65.29
CA GLN A 294 23.51 27.44 -66.29
C GLN A 294 22.98 26.05 -65.88
N PRO A 295 21.65 25.88 -65.75
CA PRO A 295 21.07 24.59 -65.40
C PRO A 295 21.11 23.66 -66.62
N ILE A 296 21.64 22.44 -66.44
CA ILE A 296 21.65 21.38 -67.48
C ILE A 296 20.62 20.28 -67.14
N GLY A 297 20.13 20.27 -65.90
CA GLY A 297 19.02 19.41 -65.46
C GLY A 297 18.34 19.99 -64.22
N THR A 298 17.40 19.25 -63.64
CA THR A 298 16.66 19.71 -62.44
C THR A 298 17.58 19.96 -61.24
N PHE A 299 18.63 19.15 -61.07
CA PHE A 299 19.63 19.28 -60.01
C PHE A 299 21.07 19.44 -60.53
N ASP A 300 21.25 19.55 -61.85
CA ASP A 300 22.57 19.58 -62.48
C ASP A 300 22.82 20.95 -63.14
N PHE A 301 24.07 21.39 -63.10
CA PHE A 301 24.46 22.72 -63.52
C PHE A 301 25.88 22.73 -64.11
N VAL A 302 26.16 23.77 -64.89
CA VAL A 302 27.51 24.15 -65.28
C VAL A 302 27.76 25.59 -64.92
N CYS A 303 28.92 25.86 -64.34
CA CYS A 303 29.41 27.21 -64.13
C CYS A 303 30.26 27.62 -65.32
N ARG A 304 29.94 28.75 -65.94
CA ARG A 304 30.85 29.43 -66.86
C ARG A 304 31.74 30.36 -66.06
N CYS A 305 33.01 30.01 -65.97
CA CYS A 305 33.96 30.75 -65.15
C CYS A 305 34.45 32.02 -65.86
N PRO A 306 34.57 33.14 -65.15
CA PRO A 306 35.22 34.34 -65.66
C PRO A 306 36.72 34.10 -65.85
N GLU A 307 37.35 34.99 -66.62
CA GLU A 307 38.76 34.92 -66.96
C GLU A 307 39.65 34.86 -65.71
N GLY A 308 40.61 33.95 -65.69
CA GLY A 308 41.47 33.69 -64.53
C GLY A 308 40.92 32.67 -63.51
N TRP A 309 39.68 32.18 -63.67
CA TRP A 309 39.10 31.14 -62.82
C TRP A 309 38.75 29.87 -63.61
N SER A 310 38.81 28.72 -62.93
CA SER A 310 38.57 27.39 -63.47
C SER A 310 38.00 26.46 -62.38
N GLY A 311 37.66 25.23 -62.78
CA GLY A 311 37.00 24.25 -61.91
C GLY A 311 35.48 24.27 -62.05
N ARG A 312 34.82 23.20 -61.56
CA ARG A 312 33.35 23.04 -61.66
C ARG A 312 32.58 24.18 -60.98
N PHE A 313 33.16 24.79 -59.96
CA PHE A 313 32.55 25.86 -59.15
C PHE A 313 33.22 27.22 -59.36
N CYS A 314 34.17 27.34 -60.31
CA CYS A 314 34.94 28.57 -60.53
C CYS A 314 35.70 29.08 -59.30
N ASP A 315 36.11 28.15 -58.44
CA ASP A 315 36.78 28.38 -57.16
C ASP A 315 38.31 28.28 -57.25
N ARG A 316 38.85 27.91 -58.42
CA ARG A 316 40.29 27.71 -58.62
C ARG A 316 40.88 28.72 -59.61
N PRO A 317 42.07 29.29 -59.36
CA PRO A 317 42.74 30.13 -60.33
C PRO A 317 43.25 29.31 -61.52
N SER A 318 43.08 29.83 -62.74
CA SER A 318 43.61 29.27 -63.98
C SER A 318 45.11 29.53 -64.05
N ALA A 319 45.92 28.66 -63.44
CA ALA A 319 47.36 28.85 -63.28
C ALA A 319 48.13 28.66 -64.60
N HIS A 320 48.55 29.76 -65.24
CA HIS A 320 49.43 29.75 -66.41
C HIS A 320 50.93 29.95 -66.07
N GLU A 321 51.30 30.25 -64.82
CA GLU A 321 52.70 30.51 -64.43
C GLU A 321 53.27 29.41 -63.53
N CYS A 322 54.15 28.57 -64.10
CA CYS A 322 54.92 27.57 -63.37
C CYS A 322 56.23 28.18 -62.85
N ARG A 323 56.49 28.07 -61.55
CA ARG A 323 57.70 28.57 -60.88
C ARG A 323 58.83 27.54 -60.94
N ASN A 324 60.04 27.96 -60.55
CA ASN A 324 61.21 27.10 -60.37
C ASN A 324 61.56 26.23 -61.60
N GLY A 325 61.37 26.77 -62.80
CA GLY A 325 61.72 26.10 -64.06
C GLY A 325 60.77 24.97 -64.48
N GLY A 326 59.60 24.83 -63.84
CA GLY A 326 58.54 23.96 -64.32
C GLY A 326 57.97 24.44 -65.65
N PHE A 327 57.45 23.53 -66.48
CA PHE A 327 56.84 23.88 -67.75
C PHE A 327 55.35 23.56 -67.74
N TYR A 328 54.57 24.48 -68.31
CA TYR A 328 53.13 24.32 -68.42
C TYR A 328 52.80 23.35 -69.55
N VAL A 329 51.95 22.38 -69.25
CA VAL A 329 51.37 21.49 -70.25
C VAL A 329 49.86 21.71 -70.26
N GLU A 330 49.34 22.12 -71.42
CA GLU A 330 47.93 22.40 -71.61
C GLU A 330 47.08 21.16 -71.28
N GLY A 331 46.08 21.33 -70.41
CA GLY A 331 45.21 20.25 -69.92
C GLY A 331 45.76 19.39 -68.77
N VAL A 332 47.05 19.48 -68.45
CA VAL A 332 47.70 18.72 -67.36
C VAL A 332 48.12 19.62 -66.19
N GLY A 333 48.40 20.90 -66.46
CA GLY A 333 48.92 21.85 -65.48
C GLY A 333 50.45 21.92 -65.48
N CYS A 334 51.05 22.46 -64.42
CA CYS A 334 52.51 22.60 -64.32
C CYS A 334 53.18 21.24 -64.09
N ARG A 335 54.12 20.87 -64.97
CA ARG A 335 55.00 19.72 -64.76
C ARG A 335 56.30 20.21 -64.12
N CYS A 336 56.51 19.79 -62.87
CA CYS A 336 57.63 20.25 -62.06
C CYS A 336 58.91 19.45 -62.31
N LEU A 337 60.05 20.14 -62.18
CA LEU A 337 61.36 19.51 -62.15
C LEU A 337 61.49 18.61 -60.91
N ALA A 338 62.37 17.62 -60.96
CA ALA A 338 62.44 16.53 -59.98
C ALA A 338 62.47 17.00 -58.51
N ASP A 339 63.15 18.11 -58.26
CA ASP A 339 63.35 18.70 -56.94
C ASP A 339 62.22 19.66 -56.49
N PHE A 340 61.14 19.79 -57.27
CA PHE A 340 60.00 20.65 -56.95
C PHE A 340 58.64 19.93 -57.07
N GLU A 341 57.66 20.35 -56.28
CA GLU A 341 56.27 19.93 -56.28
C GLU A 341 55.33 21.10 -55.97
N GLY A 342 54.03 20.86 -55.94
CA GLY A 342 53.00 21.89 -55.81
C GLY A 342 52.32 22.22 -57.15
N ALA A 343 51.21 22.96 -57.10
CA ALA A 343 50.35 23.19 -58.27
C ALA A 343 51.01 24.07 -59.34
N ASN A 344 51.99 24.89 -58.93
CA ASN A 344 52.84 25.68 -59.80
C ASN A 344 54.33 25.52 -59.50
N CYS A 345 54.75 24.35 -58.99
CA CYS A 345 56.15 23.98 -58.72
C CYS A 345 56.85 24.86 -57.69
N GLU A 346 56.08 25.40 -56.76
CA GLU A 346 56.47 26.34 -55.73
C GLU A 346 57.16 25.71 -54.51
N ILE A 347 57.05 24.39 -54.34
CA ILE A 347 57.52 23.66 -53.16
C ILE A 347 58.80 22.89 -53.52
N ALA A 348 59.91 23.10 -52.81
CA ALA A 348 61.13 22.31 -53.00
C ALA A 348 61.07 20.97 -52.23
N LYS A 349 61.32 19.86 -52.91
CA LYS A 349 61.40 18.53 -52.30
C LYS A 349 62.70 18.39 -51.50
N LYS A 350 62.60 18.23 -50.19
CA LYS A 350 63.76 17.91 -49.33
C LYS A 350 64.10 16.42 -49.46
N ARG A 351 65.38 16.10 -49.69
CA ARG A 351 65.89 14.71 -49.62
C ARG A 351 65.90 14.25 -48.16
N CYS A 352 65.14 13.20 -47.85
CA CYS A 352 65.16 12.56 -46.54
C CYS A 352 66.46 11.77 -46.33
N ALA A 353 66.93 11.68 -45.08
CA ALA A 353 68.03 10.80 -44.72
C ALA A 353 67.62 9.31 -44.88
N ASP A 354 68.60 8.43 -45.12
CA ASP A 354 68.35 7.00 -45.28
C ASP A 354 67.57 6.43 -44.08
N GLY A 355 66.53 5.66 -44.39
CA GLY A 355 65.60 5.11 -43.39
C GLY A 355 64.36 5.97 -43.12
N PHE A 356 64.20 7.15 -43.73
CA PHE A 356 63.00 7.99 -43.57
C PHE A 356 62.30 8.34 -44.89
N GLU A 357 60.98 8.47 -44.86
CA GLU A 357 60.09 8.83 -45.96
C GLU A 357 59.00 9.84 -45.53
N GLY A 358 58.20 10.29 -46.50
CA GLY A 358 57.14 11.27 -46.32
C GLY A 358 57.58 12.73 -46.48
N VAL A 359 56.61 13.62 -46.76
CA VAL A 359 56.81 15.06 -47.07
C VAL A 359 57.54 15.88 -45.99
N SER A 360 57.66 15.36 -44.76
CA SER A 360 58.45 15.99 -43.68
C SER A 360 59.69 15.20 -43.25
N CYS A 361 59.98 14.06 -43.89
CA CYS A 361 61.06 13.15 -43.51
C CYS A 361 61.00 12.69 -42.05
N ARG A 362 59.79 12.45 -41.53
CA ARG A 362 59.56 12.00 -40.14
C ARG A 362 59.02 10.57 -40.04
N GLN A 363 58.67 9.93 -41.16
CA GLN A 363 58.19 8.54 -41.14
C GLN A 363 59.39 7.63 -41.38
N ALA A 364 59.69 6.72 -40.44
CA ALA A 364 60.71 5.71 -40.69
C ALA A 364 60.18 4.67 -41.70
N LYS A 365 61.01 4.27 -42.67
CA LYS A 365 60.70 3.17 -43.59
C LYS A 365 60.47 1.91 -42.74
N LYS A 366 59.25 1.38 -42.76
CA LYS A 366 58.88 0.20 -41.97
C LYS A 366 59.52 -1.05 -42.58
N GLU A 367 60.47 -1.65 -41.87
CA GLU A 367 60.88 -3.02 -42.16
C GLU A 367 59.80 -3.99 -41.67
N ASN A 368 59.45 -4.93 -42.54
CA ASN A 368 58.40 -5.92 -42.35
C ASN A 368 58.99 -7.16 -41.67
N PRO A 369 58.62 -7.53 -40.42
CA PRO A 369 59.12 -8.74 -39.81
C PRO A 369 58.14 -9.89 -40.06
N CYS A 370 58.12 -10.39 -41.28
CA CYS A 370 57.57 -11.72 -41.59
C CYS A 370 58.54 -12.41 -42.55
N GLY A 371 59.59 -12.99 -41.97
CA GLY A 371 60.42 -13.99 -42.62
C GLY A 371 59.72 -15.36 -42.56
N ALA A 372 60.03 -16.20 -43.55
CA ALA A 372 59.37 -17.45 -43.87
C ALA A 372 59.23 -18.42 -42.68
N GLU A 373 58.14 -19.19 -42.75
CA GLU A 373 57.69 -20.27 -41.85
C GLU A 373 56.72 -19.85 -40.74
N ASN A 374 55.42 -19.95 -41.05
CA ASN A 374 54.32 -19.95 -40.09
C ASN A 374 54.55 -21.03 -39.02
N ILE A 375 54.91 -20.66 -37.79
CA ILE A 375 54.56 -21.35 -36.53
C ILE A 375 54.84 -20.38 -35.35
N CYS A 376 53.80 -20.06 -34.57
CA CYS A 376 53.93 -19.73 -33.16
C CYS A 376 53.16 -20.81 -32.37
N SER A 377 53.82 -21.42 -31.40
CA SER A 377 53.39 -22.63 -30.68
C SER A 377 53.24 -22.40 -29.16
N TRP A 378 52.43 -23.29 -28.53
CA TRP A 378 52.24 -23.65 -27.10
C TRP A 378 51.22 -22.82 -26.27
N SER A 379 50.37 -23.39 -25.40
CA SER A 379 50.03 -24.78 -25.03
C SER A 379 48.79 -24.85 -24.12
N GLU A 380 48.11 -26.00 -24.11
CA GLU A 380 47.01 -26.36 -23.19
C GLU A 380 47.51 -26.74 -21.79
N GLU A 381 46.83 -26.26 -20.73
CA GLU A 381 46.55 -26.99 -19.49
C GLU A 381 45.49 -26.23 -18.65
N ASN A 382 44.64 -26.97 -17.91
CA ASN A 382 43.59 -26.57 -16.95
C ASN A 382 42.12 -26.70 -17.39
N ALA A 383 41.70 -27.91 -17.75
CA ALA A 383 40.27 -28.29 -17.88
C ALA A 383 39.74 -29.18 -16.72
N GLU A 384 40.51 -29.39 -15.65
CA GLU A 384 40.08 -30.25 -14.51
C GLU A 384 39.58 -29.49 -13.28
N VAL A 385 39.87 -28.18 -13.14
CA VAL A 385 39.50 -27.42 -11.92
C VAL A 385 38.03 -26.95 -11.94
N LEU A 386 37.41 -26.77 -13.12
CA LEU A 386 36.02 -26.31 -13.22
C LEU A 386 34.97 -27.40 -12.93
N ARG A 387 35.31 -28.69 -13.06
CA ARG A 387 34.35 -29.79 -12.84
C ARG A 387 34.16 -30.12 -11.35
N ILE A 388 35.18 -29.92 -10.53
CA ILE A 388 35.14 -30.18 -9.08
C ILE A 388 34.33 -29.10 -8.36
N VAL A 389 34.48 -27.83 -8.75
CA VAL A 389 33.71 -26.70 -8.18
C VAL A 389 32.22 -26.83 -8.46
N GLY A 390 31.84 -27.32 -9.65
CA GLY A 390 30.43 -27.57 -10.00
C GLY A 390 29.77 -28.70 -9.19
N ALA A 391 30.52 -29.77 -8.88
CA ALA A 391 30.00 -30.89 -8.10
C ALA A 391 29.78 -30.52 -6.61
N VAL A 392 30.67 -29.71 -6.03
CA VAL A 392 30.56 -29.25 -4.64
C VAL A 392 29.34 -28.33 -4.45
N LEU A 393 29.04 -27.46 -5.41
CA LEU A 393 27.86 -26.57 -5.35
C LEU A 393 26.53 -27.34 -5.45
N LEU A 394 26.49 -28.44 -6.20
CA LEU A 394 25.31 -29.31 -6.31
C LEU A 394 25.03 -30.09 -5.01
N VAL A 395 26.07 -30.56 -4.32
CA VAL A 395 25.94 -31.26 -3.03
C VAL A 395 25.44 -30.32 -1.92
N VAL A 396 25.92 -29.08 -1.89
CA VAL A 396 25.47 -28.07 -0.93
C VAL A 396 23.99 -27.73 -1.15
N ALA A 397 23.54 -27.60 -2.40
CA ALA A 397 22.13 -27.36 -2.73
C ALA A 397 21.22 -28.52 -2.30
N LEU A 398 21.66 -29.77 -2.50
CA LEU A 398 20.92 -30.97 -2.07
C LEU A 398 20.77 -31.06 -0.54
N ILE A 399 21.82 -30.71 0.22
CA ILE A 399 21.77 -30.70 1.68
C ILE A 399 20.74 -29.68 2.19
N VAL A 400 20.69 -28.48 1.60
CA VAL A 400 19.70 -27.45 1.97
C VAL A 400 18.26 -27.93 1.71
N VAL A 401 18.00 -28.56 0.55
CA VAL A 401 16.67 -29.10 0.22
C VAL A 401 16.26 -30.22 1.18
N ILE A 402 17.16 -31.16 1.48
CA ILE A 402 16.88 -32.27 2.40
C ILE A 402 16.60 -31.73 3.82
N THR A 403 17.36 -30.73 4.28
CA THR A 403 17.16 -30.11 5.61
C THR A 403 15.80 -29.40 5.71
N CYS A 404 15.35 -28.75 4.63
CA CYS A 404 14.00 -28.17 4.54
C CYS A 404 12.89 -29.24 4.53
N LEU A 405 13.07 -30.34 3.81
CA LEU A 405 12.08 -31.43 3.75
C LEU A 405 11.95 -32.16 5.10
N ILE A 406 13.04 -32.34 5.84
CA ILE A 406 13.03 -32.91 7.19
C ILE A 406 12.28 -31.99 8.17
N ARG A 407 12.46 -30.67 8.06
CA ARG A 407 11.77 -29.68 8.91
C ARG A 407 10.27 -29.59 8.63
N LYS A 408 9.85 -29.76 7.36
CA LYS A 408 8.43 -29.85 6.97
C LYS A 408 7.74 -31.09 7.52
N ARG A 409 8.44 -32.24 7.52
CA ARG A 409 7.89 -33.52 7.99
C ARG A 409 7.68 -33.60 9.51
N HIS A 410 8.33 -32.73 10.29
CA HIS A 410 8.17 -32.64 11.75
C HIS A 410 6.98 -31.76 12.19
N LEU A 411 6.38 -30.96 11.29
CA LEU A 411 5.23 -30.10 11.58
C LEU A 411 3.88 -30.74 11.25
N GLU A 412 3.86 -31.89 10.56
CA GLU A 412 2.62 -32.57 10.12
C GLU A 412 2.21 -33.75 11.05
N SER A 413 2.87 -33.96 12.20
CA SER A 413 2.53 -35.06 13.14
C SER A 413 1.71 -34.66 14.37
N GLU A 414 1.30 -33.41 14.52
CA GLU A 414 0.41 -32.94 15.59
C GLU A 414 -0.84 -32.26 15.00
N TYR A 415 -1.72 -33.01 14.32
CA TYR A 415 -3.16 -32.72 14.29
C TYR A 415 -3.89 -33.89 13.60
N SER A 416 -4.38 -34.85 14.40
CA SER A 416 -5.23 -35.94 13.93
C SER A 416 -6.32 -36.19 14.96
N ILE A 417 -7.54 -35.68 14.72
CA ILE A 417 -8.80 -36.26 15.20
C ILE A 417 -9.90 -36.01 14.14
N PRO A 418 -10.69 -37.03 13.73
CA PRO A 418 -11.64 -36.97 12.62
C PRO A 418 -13.09 -36.64 13.05
N HIS A 419 -13.81 -35.85 12.26
CA HIS A 419 -15.27 -35.73 12.35
C HIS A 419 -15.93 -36.51 11.21
N ALA A 420 -16.59 -37.61 11.58
CA ALA A 420 -17.63 -38.26 10.80
C ALA A 420 -18.99 -37.95 11.42
N VAL A 421 -20.04 -38.05 10.59
CA VAL A 421 -21.46 -38.27 10.92
C VAL A 421 -22.38 -37.03 10.94
N LEU A 422 -23.42 -37.12 10.08
CA LEU A 422 -24.71 -36.40 9.98
C LEU A 422 -24.83 -35.16 9.07
N ALA A 423 -25.11 -35.43 7.79
CA ALA A 423 -25.97 -34.59 6.95
C ALA A 423 -27.38 -35.21 6.92
N ASN A 424 -28.35 -34.58 7.58
CA ASN A 424 -29.79 -34.72 7.26
C ASN A 424 -30.63 -33.68 8.02
N ARG A 425 -30.86 -32.53 7.37
CA ARG A 425 -32.17 -31.87 7.18
C ARG A 425 -31.94 -30.49 6.57
N LYS A 426 -32.45 -30.30 5.36
CA LYS A 426 -32.78 -29.00 4.78
C LYS A 426 -34.11 -28.57 5.38
N GLU A 427 -34.17 -27.37 5.95
CA GLU A 427 -35.27 -26.42 5.76
C GLU A 427 -34.94 -25.08 6.44
N GLU A 428 -35.05 -24.03 5.62
CA GLU A 428 -35.39 -22.63 5.92
C GLU A 428 -34.43 -21.70 6.70
N LEU A 429 -34.45 -20.44 6.20
CA LEU A 429 -33.89 -19.17 6.69
C LEU A 429 -32.51 -18.70 6.17
N SER A 430 -32.57 -17.55 5.48
CA SER A 430 -31.49 -16.70 4.95
C SER A 430 -31.11 -15.58 5.97
N PRO A 431 -30.17 -14.66 5.68
CA PRO A 431 -28.75 -14.89 5.82
C PRO A 431 -28.08 -13.79 6.67
N ILE A 432 -27.52 -14.09 7.85
CA ILE A 432 -26.64 -13.13 8.57
C ILE A 432 -25.51 -13.88 9.30
N HIS A 433 -24.28 -13.64 8.83
CA HIS A 433 -22.95 -13.67 9.47
C HIS A 433 -22.67 -14.58 10.67
N TYR A 434 -21.61 -15.39 10.57
CA TYR A 434 -20.53 -15.51 11.58
C TYR A 434 -19.25 -15.93 10.81
N GLU A 435 -18.19 -15.11 10.70
CA GLU A 435 -17.18 -14.66 11.68
C GLU A 435 -15.95 -15.59 11.74
N TYR A 436 -14.78 -14.98 11.60
CA TYR A 436 -13.43 -15.36 12.06
C TYR A 436 -13.04 -16.85 12.15
N ALA A 437 -11.91 -17.19 11.52
CA ALA A 437 -10.61 -17.16 12.18
C ALA A 437 -9.53 -17.82 11.32
N SER A 438 -8.45 -17.09 11.02
CA SER A 438 -7.10 -17.42 11.50
C SER A 438 -6.08 -16.47 10.88
N ARG A 439 -5.34 -15.80 11.77
CA ARG A 439 -4.00 -15.29 11.50
C ARG A 439 -3.08 -16.50 11.32
N TYR A 440 -2.10 -16.42 10.43
CA TYR A 440 -0.68 -16.47 10.79
C TYR A 440 0.20 -16.20 9.56
N ASP A 441 1.21 -15.37 9.79
CA ASP A 441 2.54 -15.30 9.16
C ASP A 441 2.68 -15.37 7.64
N ALA A 442 2.97 -14.19 7.07
CA ALA A 442 3.64 -14.08 5.78
C ALA A 442 5.14 -14.36 5.97
N ASP A 443 5.56 -15.56 5.59
CA ASP A 443 6.94 -16.00 5.38
C ASP A 443 7.49 -15.39 4.06
N PRO A 444 8.68 -14.75 4.04
CA PRO A 444 9.22 -14.06 2.86
C PRO A 444 9.91 -15.00 1.84
N CYS A 445 9.24 -16.09 1.44
CA CYS A 445 9.77 -17.06 0.47
C CYS A 445 8.75 -17.50 -0.60
N GLN A 446 7.91 -16.58 -1.09
CA GLN A 446 7.17 -16.78 -2.34
C GLN A 446 7.55 -15.74 -3.40
N ASN A 447 8.78 -15.85 -3.87
CA ASN A 447 9.21 -15.32 -5.15
C ASN A 447 10.26 -16.29 -5.69
N PHE A 448 9.83 -17.40 -6.27
CA PHE A 448 10.54 -18.14 -7.33
C PHE A 448 9.64 -19.34 -7.70
N LEU A 449 9.36 -19.47 -9.01
CA LEU A 449 8.68 -20.58 -9.69
C LEU A 449 7.15 -20.46 -9.87
N ALA A 450 6.75 -19.69 -10.89
CA ALA A 450 5.60 -20.05 -11.73
C ALA A 450 5.85 -19.58 -13.18
N PRO A 451 5.91 -20.48 -14.18
CA PRO A 451 5.81 -20.09 -15.58
C PRO A 451 4.34 -20.08 -16.05
N ASN A 452 4.02 -19.07 -16.85
CA ASN A 452 2.75 -18.87 -17.55
C ASN A 452 2.40 -20.05 -18.48
N TRP A 453 1.14 -20.52 -18.41
CA TRP A 453 0.44 -21.09 -19.56
C TRP A 453 -0.99 -20.53 -19.60
N ARG A 454 -1.48 -20.37 -20.83
CA ARG A 454 -2.64 -19.59 -21.24
C ARG A 454 -3.61 -20.53 -21.97
N LEU A 455 -4.91 -20.18 -21.96
CA LEU A 455 -6.01 -20.64 -22.85
C LEU A 455 -6.53 -22.07 -22.51
N GLN A 456 -7.82 -22.42 -22.63
CA GLN A 456 -9.02 -21.79 -23.17
C GLN A 456 -10.23 -22.67 -22.76
N GLU A 457 -11.43 -22.09 -22.58
CA GLU A 457 -12.73 -22.56 -23.13
C GLU A 457 -13.93 -22.12 -22.30
N ALA A 458 -14.69 -21.16 -22.85
CA ALA A 458 -16.14 -21.22 -22.89
C ALA A 458 -16.64 -20.23 -23.96
N ALA A 459 -16.87 -20.77 -25.16
CA ALA A 459 -17.65 -20.13 -26.21
C ALA A 459 -19.06 -20.72 -26.20
N LYS A 460 -20.09 -19.87 -26.06
CA LYS A 460 -21.24 -19.86 -27.00
C LYS A 460 -22.15 -18.66 -26.75
N ARG A 461 -22.20 -17.79 -27.75
CA ARG A 461 -23.27 -16.83 -28.03
C ARG A 461 -24.46 -17.55 -28.68
N LYS A 462 -25.67 -17.06 -28.43
CA LYS A 462 -26.68 -16.61 -29.41
C LYS A 462 -27.90 -16.11 -28.60
N LEU A 463 -28.24 -14.82 -28.62
CA LEU A 463 -28.89 -14.00 -29.68
C LEU A 463 -30.41 -14.16 -29.69
N ASP A 464 -31.05 -13.03 -30.00
CA ASP A 464 -32.46 -12.77 -30.33
C ASP A 464 -33.29 -12.20 -29.15
N ASP A 465 -34.07 -11.13 -29.27
CA ASP A 465 -34.24 -10.12 -30.32
C ASP A 465 -35.10 -8.97 -29.74
N ASP A 466 -35.18 -7.91 -30.53
CA ASP A 466 -35.75 -6.57 -30.41
C ASP A 466 -37.14 -6.31 -29.78
N SER A 467 -37.27 -5.04 -29.36
CA SER A 467 -38.38 -4.08 -29.60
C SER A 467 -39.48 -3.80 -28.56
N TYR A 468 -39.64 -2.49 -28.31
CA TYR A 468 -40.86 -1.67 -28.45
C TYR A 468 -41.59 -1.09 -27.20
N TYR A 469 -41.78 0.26 -27.27
CA TYR A 469 -42.68 1.21 -26.57
C TYR A 469 -42.63 1.30 -25.03
N SER A 470 -42.21 2.42 -24.40
CA SER A 470 -42.77 3.80 -24.27
C SER A 470 -43.77 3.99 -23.12
N GLU A 471 -43.60 5.15 -22.47
CA GLU A 471 -44.47 5.85 -21.52
C GLU A 471 -44.61 5.27 -20.10
N ILE A 472 -44.25 6.08 -19.11
CA ILE A 472 -45.21 6.86 -18.29
C ILE A 472 -44.41 7.88 -17.45
N ASP A 473 -44.62 9.16 -17.76
CA ASP A 473 -44.47 10.27 -16.82
C ASP A 473 -45.50 10.14 -15.70
N LEU A 474 -45.14 10.48 -14.45
CA LEU A 474 -45.87 11.44 -13.61
C LEU A 474 -45.48 11.40 -12.12
N LEU A 475 -45.28 12.62 -11.60
CA LEU A 475 -45.46 13.10 -10.20
C LEU A 475 -44.32 12.74 -9.22
N SER A 476 -43.75 13.65 -8.43
CA SER A 476 -44.07 15.06 -8.09
C SER A 476 -42.86 15.69 -7.43
#